data_AF-A0A1G0LRD9-F1
#
_entry.id   AF-A0A1G0LRD9-F1
#
_cell.length_a   1.000
_cell.length_b   1.000
_cell.length_c   1.000
_cell.angle_alpha   90.00
_cell.angle_beta   90.00
_cell.angle_gamma   90.00
#
_symmetry.space_group_name_H-M   'P 1'
#
loop_
_entity.id
_entity.type
_entity.pdbx_description
1 polymer ?
#
loop_
_entity_poly.entity_id
_entity_poly.type
_entity_poly.pdbx_seq_one_letter_code
_entity_poly.pdbx_strand_id
1 'polypeptide(L)'
;MSRLAYDAVLRRSGATTSLARAARGGLATCALEAGRAALAVGALDSAVVAFARAVAIGTPDSVVRMAWLLTGDAWWAAGDTALAAEAYRKATARGDDANPVVQRAREQLERLLGPAPVP
;
A
#
# COMPACT_ATOMS: atom_id res chain seq x y z
N MET A 1 37.80 -4.63 -16.72
CA MET A 1 36.83 -5.61 -16.16
C MET A 1 35.71 -5.80 -17.17
N SER A 2 35.46 -7.02 -17.66
CA SER A 2 34.37 -7.26 -18.62
C SER A 2 33.02 -7.38 -17.92
N ARG A 3 31.94 -6.94 -18.57
CA ARG A 3 30.55 -7.01 -18.08
C ARG A 3 30.15 -8.42 -17.60
N LEU A 4 30.66 -9.45 -18.28
CA LEU A 4 30.41 -10.85 -17.94
C LEU A 4 31.02 -11.27 -16.59
N ALA A 5 32.20 -10.75 -16.24
CA ALA A 5 32.82 -10.99 -14.94
C ALA A 5 32.05 -10.29 -13.81
N TYR A 6 31.57 -9.08 -14.07
CA TYR A 6 30.74 -8.33 -13.12
C TYR A 6 29.38 -9.02 -12.87
N ASP A 7 28.70 -9.44 -13.94
CA ASP A 7 27.40 -10.15 -13.85
C ASP A 7 27.54 -11.51 -13.13
N ALA A 8 28.67 -12.20 -13.30
CA ALA A 8 28.95 -13.45 -12.60
C ALA A 8 29.16 -13.23 -11.08
N VAL A 9 29.84 -12.16 -10.68
CA VAL A 9 30.05 -11.80 -9.26
C VAL A 9 28.73 -11.41 -8.59
N LEU A 10 27.89 -10.64 -9.29
CA LEU A 10 26.56 -10.24 -8.80
C LEU A 10 25.63 -11.44 -8.56
N ARG A 11 25.63 -12.42 -9.46
CA ARG A 11 24.88 -13.68 -9.28
C ARG A 11 25.41 -14.52 -8.12
N ARG A 12 26.75 -14.61 -7.97
CA ARG A 12 27.40 -15.42 -6.93
C ARG A 12 27.22 -14.85 -5.52
N SER A 13 27.14 -13.53 -5.40
CA SER A 13 27.02 -12.83 -4.12
C SER A 13 25.58 -12.74 -3.58
N GLY A 14 24.57 -13.16 -4.36
CA GLY A 14 23.15 -12.97 -4.00
C GLY A 14 22.72 -11.49 -3.94
N ALA A 15 23.63 -10.56 -4.24
CA ALA A 15 23.44 -9.11 -4.17
C ALA A 15 22.36 -8.61 -5.12
N THR A 16 22.11 -9.32 -6.22
CA THR A 16 20.99 -9.04 -7.13
C THR A 16 19.64 -9.19 -6.44
N THR A 17 19.49 -10.15 -5.53
CA THR A 17 18.23 -10.43 -4.86
C THR A 17 17.94 -9.44 -3.73
N SER A 18 18.96 -9.03 -2.97
CA SER A 18 18.82 -8.00 -1.93
C SER A 18 18.60 -6.61 -2.53
N LEU A 19 19.36 -6.23 -3.56
CA LEU A 19 19.18 -4.97 -4.28
C LEU A 19 17.80 -4.90 -4.96
N ALA A 20 17.38 -5.96 -5.65
CA ALA A 20 16.06 -5.99 -6.28
C ALA A 20 14.91 -5.91 -5.26
N ARG A 21 15.11 -6.40 -4.03
CA ARG A 21 14.12 -6.25 -2.94
C ARG A 21 14.08 -4.82 -2.43
N ALA A 22 15.24 -4.21 -2.19
CA ALA A 22 15.34 -2.81 -1.77
C ALA A 22 14.73 -1.86 -2.82
N ALA A 23 15.03 -2.09 -4.10
CA ALA A 23 14.47 -1.32 -5.20
C ALA A 23 12.93 -1.45 -5.29
N ARG A 24 12.38 -2.66 -5.10
CA ARG A 24 10.93 -2.86 -5.01
C ARG A 24 10.31 -2.06 -3.87
N GLY A 25 10.92 -2.09 -2.68
CA GLY A 25 10.47 -1.27 -1.55
C GLY A 25 10.44 0.22 -1.89
N GLY A 26 11.50 0.75 -2.50
CA GLY A 26 11.56 2.15 -2.94
C GLY A 26 10.51 2.50 -4.00
N LEU A 27 10.27 1.64 -4.97
CA LEU A 27 9.22 1.83 -5.99
C LEU A 27 7.82 1.83 -5.38
N ALA A 28 7.57 0.97 -4.38
CA ALA A 28 6.29 0.94 -3.67
C ALA A 28 6.06 2.25 -2.89
N THR A 29 7.08 2.75 -2.18
CA THR A 29 7.00 4.04 -1.49
C THR A 29 6.78 5.18 -2.48
N CYS A 30 7.46 5.19 -3.63
CA CYS A 30 7.25 6.21 -4.65
C CYS A 30 5.81 6.21 -5.19
N ALA A 31 5.25 5.03 -5.47
CA ALA A 31 3.86 4.89 -5.89
C ALA A 31 2.88 5.36 -4.80
N LEU A 32 3.16 5.08 -3.53
CA LEU A 32 2.36 5.56 -2.40
C LEU A 32 2.34 7.10 -2.31
N GLU A 33 3.51 7.75 -2.40
CA GLU A 33 3.60 9.21 -2.34
C GLU A 33 2.93 9.88 -3.54
N ALA A 34 3.03 9.29 -4.73
CA ALA A 34 2.30 9.77 -5.91
C ALA A 34 0.78 9.71 -5.69
N GLY A 35 0.27 8.64 -5.07
CA GLY A 35 -1.14 8.52 -4.72
C GLY A 35 -1.58 9.53 -3.66
N ARG A 36 -0.76 9.81 -2.65
CA ARG A 36 -1.02 10.84 -1.64
C ARG A 36 -1.11 12.24 -2.25
N ALA A 37 -0.18 12.56 -3.14
CA ALA A 37 -0.18 13.84 -3.84
C ALA A 37 -1.46 14.01 -4.69
N ALA A 38 -1.87 12.95 -5.41
CA ALA A 38 -3.11 12.95 -6.17
C ALA A 38 -4.35 13.09 -5.27
N LEU A 39 -4.40 12.37 -4.15
CA LEU A 39 -5.50 12.46 -3.19
C LEU A 39 -5.63 13.86 -2.59
N ALA A 40 -4.51 14.50 -2.26
CA ALA A 40 -4.48 15.84 -1.67
C ALA A 40 -5.08 16.92 -2.59
N VAL A 41 -5.02 16.73 -3.91
CA VAL A 41 -5.62 17.63 -4.90
C VAL A 41 -6.99 17.15 -5.40
N GLY A 42 -7.55 16.09 -4.80
CA GLY A 42 -8.85 15.53 -5.18
C GLY A 42 -8.84 14.73 -6.48
N ALA A 43 -7.67 14.37 -7.02
CA ALA A 43 -7.55 13.51 -8.21
C ALA A 43 -7.73 12.04 -7.85
N LEU A 44 -8.96 11.66 -7.47
CA LEU A 44 -9.27 10.36 -6.84
C LEU A 44 -8.89 9.15 -7.71
N ASP A 45 -9.22 9.17 -9.02
CA ASP A 45 -8.85 8.08 -9.93
C ASP A 45 -7.34 7.89 -10.04
N SER A 46 -6.60 9.00 -10.12
CA SER A 46 -5.13 8.97 -10.18
C SER A 46 -4.54 8.44 -8.87
N ALA A 47 -5.14 8.78 -7.73
CA ALA A 47 -4.74 8.27 -6.43
C ALA A 47 -4.92 6.74 -6.36
N VAL A 48 -6.10 6.24 -6.74
CA VAL A 48 -6.39 4.79 -6.74
C VAL A 48 -5.43 4.02 -7.65
N VAL A 49 -5.14 4.54 -8.85
CA VAL A 49 -4.17 3.91 -9.78
C VAL A 49 -2.77 3.85 -9.15
N ALA A 50 -2.33 4.91 -8.49
CA ALA A 50 -1.02 4.95 -7.85
C ALA A 50 -0.95 4.00 -6.64
N PHE A 51 -1.98 3.96 -5.80
CA PHE A 51 -2.05 3.01 -4.68
C PHE A 51 -2.12 1.56 -5.15
N ALA A 52 -2.84 1.26 -6.22
CA ALA A 52 -2.89 -0.07 -6.81
C ALA A 52 -1.50 -0.55 -7.25
N ARG A 53 -0.64 0.35 -7.76
CA ARG A 53 0.77 0.02 -8.07
C ARG A 53 1.58 -0.31 -6.82
N ALA A 54 1.42 0.46 -5.73
CA ALA A 54 2.09 0.17 -4.46
C ALA A 54 1.68 -1.21 -3.90
N VAL A 55 0.39 -1.53 -3.96
CA VAL A 55 -0.15 -2.85 -3.57
C VAL A 55 0.39 -3.97 -4.46
N ALA A 56 0.43 -3.78 -5.78
CA ALA A 56 0.92 -4.77 -6.73
C ALA A 56 2.40 -5.12 -6.52
N ILE A 57 3.22 -4.17 -6.06
CA ILE A 57 4.62 -4.43 -5.69
C ILE A 57 4.70 -5.31 -4.43
N GLY A 58 3.74 -5.17 -3.52
CA GLY A 58 3.52 -6.11 -2.41
C GLY A 58 4.54 -6.05 -1.28
N THR A 59 5.48 -5.08 -1.28
CA THR A 59 6.50 -4.96 -0.25
C THR A 59 7.00 -3.50 -0.13
N PRO A 60 7.28 -3.01 1.09
CA PRO A 60 7.03 -3.65 2.38
C PRO A 60 5.54 -3.67 2.75
N ASP A 61 5.14 -4.60 3.62
CA ASP A 61 3.74 -4.76 4.08
C ASP A 61 3.16 -3.47 4.67
N SER A 62 3.98 -2.64 5.31
CA SER A 62 3.57 -1.33 5.83
C SER A 62 3.09 -0.38 4.73
N VAL A 63 3.75 -0.38 3.57
CA VAL A 63 3.37 0.43 2.40
C VAL A 63 2.10 -0.13 1.77
N VAL A 64 1.99 -1.45 1.62
CA VAL A 64 0.78 -2.10 1.09
C VAL A 64 -0.43 -1.76 1.96
N ARG A 65 -0.26 -1.83 3.28
CA ARG A 65 -1.30 -1.52 4.25
C ARG A 65 -1.76 -0.06 4.17
N MET A 66 -0.80 0.86 4.13
CA MET A 66 -1.09 2.29 3.98
C MET A 66 -1.77 2.58 2.64
N ALA A 67 -1.35 1.93 1.55
CA ALA A 67 -1.98 2.07 0.24
C ALA A 67 -3.45 1.62 0.27
N TRP A 68 -3.78 0.52 0.98
CA TRP A 68 -5.17 0.09 1.14
C TRP A 68 -5.99 1.07 1.98
N LEU A 69 -5.45 1.61 3.07
CA LEU A 69 -6.13 2.64 3.86
C LEU A 69 -6.49 3.86 2.98
N LEU A 70 -5.50 4.39 2.25
CA LEU A 70 -5.69 5.59 1.44
C LEU A 70 -6.53 5.35 0.18
N THR A 71 -6.55 4.10 -0.34
CA THR A 71 -7.53 3.70 -1.36
C THR A 71 -8.94 3.78 -0.80
N GLY A 72 -9.15 3.38 0.45
CA GLY A 72 -10.43 3.55 1.15
C GLY A 72 -10.81 5.01 1.32
N ASP A 73 -9.87 5.87 1.70
CA ASP A 73 -10.11 7.32 1.81
C ASP A 73 -10.47 7.95 0.45
N ALA A 74 -9.82 7.51 -0.64
CA ALA A 74 -10.13 7.95 -1.99
C ALA A 74 -11.55 7.55 -2.44
N TRP A 75 -11.94 6.28 -2.22
CA TRP A 75 -13.30 5.82 -2.54
C TRP A 75 -14.36 6.47 -1.68
N TRP A 76 -14.05 6.72 -0.40
CA TRP A 76 -14.94 7.44 0.49
C TRP A 76 -15.16 8.87 -0.01
N ALA A 77 -14.10 9.58 -0.42
CA ALA A 77 -14.20 10.91 -1.02
C ALA A 77 -14.99 10.91 -2.34
N ALA A 78 -14.96 9.81 -3.10
CA ALA A 78 -15.77 9.62 -4.30
C ALA A 78 -17.24 9.28 -4.01
N GLY A 79 -17.59 9.01 -2.75
CA GLY A 79 -18.93 8.59 -2.33
C GLY A 79 -19.20 7.08 -2.50
N ASP A 80 -18.22 6.29 -2.94
CA ASP A 80 -18.36 4.84 -3.07
C ASP A 80 -18.02 4.15 -1.75
N THR A 81 -19.01 4.06 -0.88
CA THR A 81 -18.87 3.48 0.46
C THR A 81 -18.59 1.98 0.44
N ALA A 82 -19.03 1.26 -0.60
CA ALA A 82 -18.82 -0.18 -0.74
C ALA A 82 -17.34 -0.48 -1.04
N LEU A 83 -16.76 0.22 -2.03
CA LEU A 83 -15.34 0.09 -2.36
C LEU A 83 -14.44 0.62 -1.22
N ALA A 84 -14.87 1.68 -0.54
CA ALA A 84 -14.16 2.19 0.63
C ALA A 84 -14.06 1.13 1.74
N ALA A 85 -15.20 0.51 2.11
CA ALA A 85 -15.24 -0.53 3.13
C ALA A 85 -14.40 -1.77 2.74
N GLU A 86 -14.39 -2.17 1.47
CA GLU A 86 -13.52 -3.24 1.01
C GLU A 86 -12.03 -2.90 1.19
N ALA A 87 -11.63 -1.69 0.80
CA ALA A 87 -10.24 -1.25 0.93
C ALA A 87 -9.79 -1.16 2.39
N TYR A 88 -10.63 -0.63 3.29
CA TYR A 88 -10.31 -0.61 4.72
C TYR A 88 -10.19 -2.01 5.33
N ARG A 89 -11.05 -2.97 4.94
CA ARG A 89 -10.90 -4.39 5.38
C ARG A 89 -9.57 -4.99 4.91
N LYS A 90 -9.10 -4.62 3.72
CA LYS A 90 -7.77 -5.05 3.25
C LYS A 90 -6.64 -4.39 4.04
N ALA A 91 -6.80 -3.15 4.49
CA ALA A 91 -5.83 -2.47 5.35
C ALA A 91 -5.73 -3.09 6.76
N THR A 92 -6.80 -3.68 7.28
CA THR A 92 -6.76 -4.39 8.57
C THR A 92 -6.21 -5.81 8.47
N ALA A 93 -6.14 -6.39 7.27
CA ALA A 93 -5.71 -7.78 7.08
C ALA A 93 -4.25 -8.01 7.54
N ARG A 94 -4.05 -8.97 8.46
CA ARG A 94 -2.72 -9.38 9.00
C ARG A 94 -1.94 -8.28 9.75
N GLY A 95 -2.58 -7.21 10.18
CA GLY A 95 -1.96 -6.24 11.08
C GLY A 95 -2.33 -6.55 12.53
N ASP A 96 -1.41 -6.30 13.46
CA ASP A 96 -1.71 -6.33 14.88
C ASP A 96 -2.53 -5.10 15.30
N ASP A 97 -3.29 -5.22 16.39
CA ASP A 97 -4.20 -4.20 16.91
C ASP A 97 -3.45 -2.94 17.38
N ALA A 98 -2.16 -3.04 17.70
CA ALA A 98 -1.31 -1.92 18.03
C ALA A 98 -0.88 -1.08 16.80
N ASN A 99 -1.14 -1.53 15.57
CA ASN A 99 -0.74 -0.81 14.37
C ASN A 99 -1.68 0.39 14.10
N PRO A 100 -1.16 1.63 14.02
CA PRO A 100 -1.99 2.82 13.85
C PRO A 100 -2.78 2.83 12.53
N VAL A 101 -2.26 2.20 11.46
CA VAL A 101 -2.98 2.08 10.18
C VAL A 101 -4.18 1.13 10.30
N VAL A 102 -4.04 0.07 11.10
CA VAL A 102 -5.13 -0.87 11.37
C VAL A 102 -6.21 -0.19 12.21
N GLN A 103 -5.83 0.53 13.26
CA GLN A 103 -6.77 1.29 14.10
C GLN A 103 -7.54 2.31 13.26
N ARG A 104 -6.83 3.11 12.45
CA ARG A 104 -7.46 4.09 11.56
C ARG A 104 -8.41 3.43 10.56
N ALA A 105 -8.03 2.30 9.97
CA ALA A 105 -8.90 1.58 9.03
C ALA A 105 -10.17 1.03 9.72
N ARG A 106 -10.06 0.57 10.98
CA ARG A 106 -11.22 0.13 11.77
C ARG A 106 -12.16 1.29 12.10
N GLU A 107 -11.62 2.42 12.54
CA GLU A 107 -12.43 3.63 12.78
C GLU A 107 -13.21 4.04 11.52
N GLN A 108 -12.58 3.97 10.34
CA GLN A 108 -13.27 4.28 9.09
C GLN A 108 -14.36 3.25 8.74
N LEU A 109 -14.13 1.96 9.01
CA LEU A 109 -15.15 0.93 8.85
C LEU A 109 -16.34 1.16 9.78
N GLU A 110 -16.09 1.49 11.04
CA GLU A 110 -17.14 1.79 12.01
C GLU A 110 -17.95 3.02 11.61
N ARG A 111 -17.29 4.04 11.04
CA ARG A 111 -17.97 5.22 10.49
C ARG A 111 -18.87 4.89 9.30
N LEU A 112 -18.47 3.94 8.45
CA LEU A 112 -19.22 3.56 7.26
C LEU A 112 -20.35 2.57 7.55
N LEU A 113 -20.15 1.61 8.45
CA LEU A 113 -21.02 0.45 8.64
C LEU A 113 -21.67 0.40 10.03
N GLY A 114 -21.28 1.28 10.95
CA GLY A 114 -21.59 1.16 12.37
C GLY A 114 -20.60 0.25 13.12
N PRO A 115 -20.71 0.17 14.46
CA PRO A 115 -19.83 -0.69 15.25
C PRO A 115 -19.97 -2.15 14.83
N ALA A 116 -18.85 -2.86 14.73
CA ALA A 116 -18.89 -4.30 14.49
C ALA A 116 -19.64 -5.00 15.65
N PRO A 117 -20.47 -6.02 15.37
CA PRO A 117 -21.08 -6.79 16.44
C PRO A 117 -19.99 -7.39 17.32
N VAL A 118 -20.00 -7.04 18.61
CA VAL A 118 -19.17 -7.71 19.62
C VAL A 118 -19.64 -9.17 19.71
N PRO A 119 -18.73 -10.15 19.58
CA PRO A 119 -19.07 -11.56 19.67
C PRO A 119 -19.60 -11.95 21.07
#